data_AF-A0A4R0QLD5-F1
#
_entry.id   AF-A0A4R0QLD5-F1
#
_cell.length_a   1.000
_cell.length_b   1.000
_cell.length_c   1.000
_cell.angle_alpha   90.00
_cell.angle_beta   90.00
_cell.angle_gamma   90.00
#
_symmetry.space_group_name_H-M   'P 1'
#
loop_
_entity.id
_entity.type
_entity.pdbx_description
1 polymer ?
#
loop_
_entity_poly.entity_id
_entity_poly.type
_entity_poly.pdbx_seq_one_letter_code
_entity_poly.pdbx_strand_id
1 'polypeptide(L)'
;MAAIEDAPLWAGIPVPETIRLMESHQQEAVLSWAKEVVASSTDGFDELYEAISMIVKYIPHFVVIPLMVEHIKPRIAAGVCLKMGVEQATGYANDLPAEYFTEVSRHIDAPMMAEILTKMKKHHAEKFIISELRRHLTRMLEIAEHLDDKMLEIVAKHVTLPEHQDDLVKHPHTSLFSRIRQMQK
;
A
#
# COMPACT_ATOMS: atom_id res chain seq x y z
N MET A 1 4.29 -22.46 15.02
CA MET A 1 3.86 -23.31 13.89
C MET A 1 2.81 -22.51 13.15
N ALA A 2 3.21 -21.86 12.05
CA ALA A 2 2.29 -21.03 11.26
C ALA A 2 1.45 -21.98 10.40
N ALA A 3 0.14 -22.01 10.64
CA ALA A 3 -0.77 -22.80 9.81
C ALA A 3 -0.76 -22.25 8.38
N ILE A 4 -1.17 -23.05 7.39
CA ILE A 4 -1.34 -22.58 5.99
C ILE A 4 -2.27 -21.36 5.89
N GLU A 5 -3.06 -21.07 6.94
CA GLU A 5 -3.87 -19.87 7.05
C GLU A 5 -3.06 -18.56 7.15
N ASP A 6 -1.84 -18.59 7.73
CA ASP A 6 -0.94 -17.43 7.82
C ASP A 6 -0.11 -17.22 6.55
N ALA A 7 0.02 -18.29 5.76
CA ALA A 7 0.91 -18.36 4.61
C ALA A 7 0.49 -17.60 3.34
N PRO A 8 -0.76 -17.18 3.06
CA PRO A 8 -1.10 -16.50 1.82
C PRO A 8 -1.09 -14.97 1.93
N LEU A 9 -0.80 -14.40 3.10
CA LEU A 9 -0.81 -12.95 3.32
C LEU A 9 0.15 -12.19 2.38
N TRP A 10 1.24 -12.80 1.92
CA TRP A 10 2.22 -12.15 1.04
C TRP A 10 1.79 -12.08 -0.44
N ALA A 11 0.84 -12.92 -0.88
CA ALA A 11 0.41 -12.96 -2.28
C ALA A 11 -0.94 -12.26 -2.52
N GLY A 12 -1.78 -12.12 -1.49
CA GLY A 12 -3.15 -11.63 -1.64
C GLY A 12 -4.05 -12.57 -2.46
N ILE A 13 -3.59 -13.81 -2.70
CA ILE A 13 -4.30 -14.84 -3.48
C ILE A 13 -4.72 -15.95 -2.51
N PRO A 14 -6.00 -16.36 -2.52
CA PRO A 14 -6.46 -17.44 -1.64
C PRO A 14 -5.79 -18.76 -2.01
N VAL A 15 -5.34 -19.51 -0.99
CA VAL A 15 -4.81 -20.88 -1.17
C VAL A 15 -5.91 -21.75 -1.81
N PRO A 16 -5.64 -22.42 -2.94
CA PRO A 16 -6.58 -23.35 -3.57
C PRO A 16 -7.12 -24.40 -2.60
N GLU A 17 -8.41 -24.74 -2.70
CA GLU A 17 -9.05 -25.73 -1.83
C GLU A 17 -8.33 -27.08 -1.84
N THR A 18 -7.81 -27.49 -3.00
CA THR A 18 -7.02 -28.72 -3.14
C THR A 18 -5.82 -28.77 -2.20
N ILE A 19 -5.14 -27.64 -1.97
CA ILE A 19 -3.99 -27.56 -1.05
C ILE A 19 -4.49 -27.56 0.40
N ARG A 20 -5.63 -26.93 0.70
CA ARG A 20 -6.23 -26.92 2.04
C ARG A 20 -6.66 -28.31 2.50
N LEU A 21 -7.04 -29.18 1.57
CA LEU A 21 -7.44 -30.57 1.84
C LEU A 21 -6.25 -31.53 2.03
N MET A 22 -5.02 -31.08 1.77
CA MET A 22 -3.81 -31.90 1.97
C MET A 22 -3.49 -32.07 3.46
N GLU A 23 -2.70 -33.09 3.79
CA GLU A 23 -2.17 -33.26 5.14
C GLU A 23 -1.17 -32.16 5.50
N SER A 24 -1.03 -31.82 6.78
CA SER A 24 -0.19 -30.70 7.25
C SER A 24 1.26 -30.77 6.77
N HIS A 25 1.84 -31.97 6.68
CA HIS A 25 3.22 -32.14 6.20
C HIS A 25 3.37 -31.84 4.69
N GLN A 26 2.34 -32.15 3.90
CA GLN A 26 2.30 -31.87 2.46
C GLN A 26 2.08 -30.38 2.20
N GLN A 27 1.21 -29.78 3.00
CA GLN A 27 0.97 -28.35 3.05
C GLN A 27 2.27 -27.56 3.31
N GLU A 28 3.04 -27.97 4.32
CA GLU A 28 4.35 -27.37 4.62
C GLU A 28 5.35 -27.56 3.47
N ALA A 29 5.41 -28.74 2.85
CA ALA A 29 6.29 -29.01 1.72
C ALA A 29 5.97 -28.13 0.50
N VAL A 30 4.68 -27.99 0.15
CA VAL A 30 4.23 -27.12 -0.95
C VAL A 30 4.57 -25.66 -0.64
N LEU A 31 4.36 -25.22 0.60
CA LEU A 31 4.69 -23.86 1.01
C LEU A 31 6.19 -23.58 0.95
N SER A 32 7.03 -24.53 1.38
CA SER A 32 8.49 -24.40 1.29
C SER A 32 8.94 -24.29 -0.16
N TRP A 33 8.44 -25.19 -1.02
CA TRP A 33 8.73 -25.18 -2.46
C TRP A 33 8.27 -23.87 -3.12
N ALA A 34 7.06 -23.38 -2.81
CA ALA A 34 6.56 -22.13 -3.36
C ALA A 34 7.42 -20.93 -2.94
N LYS A 35 7.87 -20.88 -1.67
CA LYS A 35 8.81 -19.85 -1.19
C LYS A 35 10.13 -19.90 -1.94
N GLU A 36 10.69 -21.08 -2.16
CA GLU A 36 11.93 -21.25 -2.92
C GLU A 36 11.78 -20.83 -4.39
N VAL A 37 10.67 -21.21 -5.05
CA VAL A 37 10.38 -20.79 -6.43
C VAL A 37 10.27 -19.27 -6.53
N VAL A 38 9.54 -18.64 -5.61
CA VAL A 38 9.42 -17.17 -5.59
C VAL A 38 10.77 -16.54 -5.32
N ALA A 39 11.49 -16.96 -4.29
CA ALA A 39 12.82 -16.43 -3.95
C ALA A 39 13.79 -16.53 -5.13
N SER A 40 13.82 -17.68 -5.81
CA SER A 40 14.65 -17.88 -6.99
C SER A 40 14.19 -17.05 -8.20
N SER A 41 12.89 -16.80 -8.34
CA SER A 41 12.35 -16.02 -9.47
C SER A 41 12.46 -14.52 -9.27
N THR A 42 12.60 -14.07 -8.03
CA THR A 42 12.74 -12.65 -7.65
C THR A 42 14.15 -12.30 -7.20
N ASP A 43 15.10 -13.21 -7.36
CA ASP A 43 16.51 -12.97 -7.03
C ASP A 43 17.04 -11.75 -7.81
N GLY A 44 17.77 -10.87 -7.14
CA GLY A 44 18.29 -9.63 -7.71
C GLY A 44 17.31 -8.46 -7.82
N PHE A 45 16.02 -8.63 -7.49
CA PHE A 45 15.05 -7.54 -7.60
C PHE A 45 15.30 -6.44 -6.57
N ASP A 46 15.71 -6.83 -5.36
CA ASP A 46 16.00 -5.87 -4.29
C ASP A 46 17.22 -5.00 -4.62
N GLU A 47 18.28 -5.61 -5.16
CA GLU A 47 19.47 -4.93 -5.68
C GLU A 47 19.13 -4.05 -6.88
N LEU A 48 18.25 -4.50 -7.77
CA LEU A 48 17.75 -3.70 -8.88
C LEU A 48 17.00 -2.46 -8.40
N TYR A 49 16.10 -2.61 -7.41
CA TYR A 49 15.37 -1.48 -6.84
C TYR A 49 16.32 -0.48 -6.17
N GLU A 50 17.32 -0.97 -5.46
CA GLU A 50 18.37 -0.15 -4.85
C GLU A 50 19.16 0.62 -5.92
N ALA A 51 19.60 -0.06 -6.98
CA ALA A 51 20.33 0.58 -8.07
C ALA A 51 19.50 1.66 -8.76
N ILE A 52 18.22 1.40 -9.05
CA ILE A 52 17.32 2.40 -9.63
C ILE A 52 17.14 3.57 -8.66
N SER A 53 16.92 3.32 -7.37
CA SER A 53 16.75 4.36 -6.35
C SER A 53 17.96 5.31 -6.29
N MET A 54 19.17 4.77 -6.47
CA MET A 54 20.40 5.54 -6.55
C MET A 54 20.53 6.34 -7.85
N ILE A 55 20.25 5.73 -9.00
CA ILE A 55 20.41 6.37 -10.32
C ILE A 55 19.48 7.58 -10.45
N VAL A 56 18.22 7.41 -10.09
CA VAL A 56 17.20 8.46 -10.28
C VAL A 56 17.36 9.65 -9.32
N LYS A 57 18.25 9.58 -8.32
CA LYS A 57 18.67 10.76 -7.53
C LYS A 57 19.35 11.82 -8.40
N TYR A 58 19.95 11.41 -9.51
CA TYR A 58 20.73 12.28 -10.38
C TYR A 58 19.99 12.69 -11.66
N ILE A 59 18.80 12.13 -11.91
CA ILE A 59 18.01 12.42 -13.10
C ILE A 59 16.86 13.37 -12.71
N PRO A 60 16.66 14.48 -13.43
CA PRO A 60 15.54 15.39 -13.15
C PRO A 60 14.17 14.70 -13.24
N HIS A 61 13.25 15.04 -12.34
CA HIS A 61 11.91 14.42 -12.28
C HIS A 61 11.15 14.47 -13.61
N PHE A 62 11.21 15.59 -14.34
CA PHE A 62 10.49 15.73 -15.61
C PHE A 62 10.94 14.72 -16.70
N VAL A 63 12.12 14.12 -16.54
CA VAL A 63 12.62 13.03 -17.40
C VAL A 63 12.18 11.67 -16.86
N VAL A 64 12.30 11.47 -15.54
CA VAL A 64 12.00 10.18 -14.91
C VAL A 64 10.50 9.87 -14.93
N ILE A 65 9.64 10.86 -14.66
CA ILE A 65 8.19 10.66 -14.50
C ILE A 65 7.56 10.05 -15.77
N PRO A 66 7.75 10.59 -16.99
CA PRO A 66 7.21 9.96 -18.20
C PRO A 66 7.72 8.53 -18.40
N LEU A 67 9.02 8.29 -18.21
CA LEU A 67 9.61 6.94 -18.34
C LEU A 67 9.02 5.95 -17.33
N MET A 68 8.79 6.39 -16.09
CA MET A 68 8.13 5.57 -15.07
C MET A 68 6.72 5.19 -15.51
N VAL A 69 5.92 6.18 -15.92
CA VAL A 69 4.52 5.96 -16.29
C VAL A 69 4.38 5.09 -17.54
N GLU A 70 5.27 5.25 -18.52
CA GLU A 70 5.19 4.54 -19.81
C GLU A 70 5.80 3.13 -19.77
N HIS A 71 6.83 2.91 -18.95
CA HIS A 71 7.65 1.70 -19.06
C HIS A 71 7.82 0.92 -17.76
N ILE A 72 7.49 1.49 -16.62
CA ILE A 72 7.70 0.83 -15.33
C ILE A 72 6.35 0.37 -14.76
N LYS A 73 6.26 -0.91 -14.39
CA LYS A 73 5.05 -1.42 -13.75
C LYS A 73 4.90 -0.80 -12.35
N PRO A 74 3.67 -0.48 -11.89
CA PRO A 74 3.46 0.14 -10.58
C PRO A 74 4.11 -0.60 -9.40
N ARG A 75 4.11 -1.94 -9.41
CA ARG A 75 4.77 -2.77 -8.39
C ARG A 75 6.29 -2.56 -8.32
N ILE A 76 6.93 -2.39 -9.48
CA ILE A 76 8.38 -2.11 -9.54
C ILE A 76 8.65 -0.70 -9.00
N ALA A 77 7.84 0.28 -9.42
CA ALA A 77 7.96 1.65 -8.92
C ALA A 77 7.77 1.72 -7.39
N ALA A 78 6.83 0.96 -6.82
CA ALA A 78 6.66 0.86 -5.37
C ALA A 78 7.89 0.27 -4.66
N GLY A 79 8.49 -0.79 -5.23
CA GLY A 79 9.74 -1.36 -4.71
C GLY A 79 10.88 -0.35 -4.70
N VAL A 80 11.00 0.45 -5.77
CA VAL A 80 11.97 1.56 -5.83
C VAL A 80 11.65 2.64 -4.80
N CYS A 81 10.39 3.05 -4.65
CA CYS A 81 9.97 4.03 -3.64
C CYS A 81 10.37 3.60 -2.23
N LEU A 82 10.23 2.31 -1.91
CA LEU A 82 10.63 1.76 -0.61
C LEU A 82 12.14 1.97 -0.36
N LYS A 83 12.98 1.73 -1.36
CA LYS A 83 14.45 1.94 -1.27
C LYS A 83 14.85 3.42 -1.23
N MET A 84 14.08 4.30 -1.89
CA MET A 84 14.31 5.76 -1.85
C MET A 84 14.06 6.40 -0.48
N GLY A 85 13.18 5.79 0.32
CA GLY A 85 12.68 6.39 1.55
C GLY A 85 11.63 7.50 1.31
N VAL A 86 10.96 7.89 2.39
CA VAL A 86 9.75 8.74 2.35
C VAL A 86 9.98 10.09 1.68
N GLU A 87 11.10 10.77 1.96
CA GLU A 87 11.33 12.12 1.46
C GLU A 87 11.45 12.17 -0.06
N GLN A 88 12.28 11.29 -0.62
CA GLN A 88 12.46 11.23 -2.06
C GLN A 88 11.23 10.65 -2.75
N ALA A 89 10.60 9.61 -2.18
CA ALA A 89 9.35 9.06 -2.71
C ALA A 89 8.23 10.12 -2.76
N THR A 90 8.15 11.00 -1.76
CA THR A 90 7.20 12.12 -1.75
C THR A 90 7.44 13.10 -2.90
N GLY A 91 8.71 13.36 -3.23
CA GLY A 91 9.08 14.18 -4.39
C GLY A 91 8.44 13.64 -5.68
N TYR A 92 8.61 12.35 -5.94
CA TYR A 92 7.98 11.68 -7.09
C TYR A 92 6.46 11.64 -7.00
N ALA A 93 5.90 11.31 -5.83
CA ALA A 93 4.46 11.22 -5.62
C ALA A 93 3.70 12.50 -5.97
N ASN A 94 4.31 13.68 -5.74
CA ASN A 94 3.70 14.96 -6.09
C ASN A 94 3.60 15.20 -7.61
N ASP A 95 4.48 14.59 -8.40
CA ASP A 95 4.58 14.84 -9.84
C ASP A 95 3.96 13.70 -10.68
N LEU A 96 3.67 12.55 -10.07
CA LEU A 96 3.06 11.41 -10.73
C LEU A 96 1.58 11.68 -11.11
N PRO A 97 1.11 11.17 -12.26
CA PRO A 97 -0.30 11.15 -12.59
C PRO A 97 -1.11 10.37 -11.55
N ALA A 98 -2.28 10.89 -11.17
CA ALA A 98 -3.09 10.35 -10.08
C ALA A 98 -3.43 8.86 -10.26
N GLU A 99 -3.80 8.44 -11.47
CA GLU A 99 -4.17 7.05 -11.74
C GLU A 99 -2.99 6.09 -11.57
N TYR A 100 -1.83 6.47 -12.10
CA TYR A 100 -0.61 5.68 -11.92
C TYR A 100 -0.19 5.62 -10.45
N PHE A 101 -0.26 6.76 -9.74
CA PHE A 101 0.08 6.81 -8.32
C PHE A 101 -0.86 5.96 -7.45
N THR A 102 -2.16 5.91 -7.75
CA THR A 102 -3.09 4.98 -7.12
C THR A 102 -2.62 3.53 -7.26
N GLU A 103 -2.25 3.10 -8.48
CA GLU A 103 -1.75 1.73 -8.68
C GLU A 103 -0.43 1.46 -7.94
N VAL A 104 0.46 2.45 -7.85
CA VAL A 104 1.72 2.33 -7.09
C VAL A 104 1.42 2.20 -5.59
N SER A 105 0.51 3.02 -5.06
CA SER A 105 0.19 3.08 -3.62
C SER A 105 -0.37 1.77 -3.04
N ARG A 106 -0.95 0.91 -3.90
CA ARG A 106 -1.44 -0.43 -3.51
C ARG A 106 -0.31 -1.40 -3.16
N HIS A 107 0.91 -1.11 -3.60
CA HIS A 107 2.09 -1.93 -3.37
C HIS A 107 3.04 -1.36 -2.31
N ILE A 108 2.75 -0.18 -1.78
CA ILE A 108 3.45 0.43 -0.63
C ILE A 108 2.71 -0.02 0.64
N ASP A 109 3.35 -0.14 1.78
CA ASP A 109 2.68 -0.45 3.04
C ASP A 109 1.92 0.77 3.60
N ALA A 110 0.87 0.53 4.39
CA ALA A 110 0.00 1.60 4.89
C ALA A 110 0.74 2.65 5.75
N PRO A 111 1.67 2.29 6.66
CA PRO A 111 2.47 3.26 7.42
C PRO A 111 3.30 4.18 6.52
N MET A 112 4.10 3.63 5.60
CA MET A 112 4.92 4.44 4.70
C MET A 112 4.06 5.35 3.82
N MET A 113 2.92 4.86 3.34
CA MET A 113 1.99 5.67 2.55
C MET A 113 1.43 6.85 3.36
N ALA A 114 1.08 6.63 4.63
CA ALA A 114 0.64 7.71 5.51
C ALA A 114 1.72 8.79 5.71
N GLU A 115 2.99 8.39 5.86
CA GLU A 115 4.11 9.34 5.93
C GLU A 115 4.30 10.12 4.63
N ILE A 116 4.19 9.45 3.47
CA ILE A 116 4.26 10.11 2.16
C ILE A 116 3.13 11.14 2.03
N LEU A 117 1.88 10.75 2.31
CA LEU A 117 0.73 11.65 2.22
C LEU A 117 0.88 12.87 3.13
N THR A 118 1.44 12.69 4.32
CA THR A 118 1.69 13.78 5.27
C THR A 118 2.70 14.80 4.74
N LYS A 119 3.71 14.35 3.97
CA LYS A 119 4.74 15.22 3.38
C LYS A 119 4.38 15.73 1.98
N MET A 120 3.38 15.17 1.30
CA MET A 120 2.91 15.62 0.00
C MET A 120 2.32 17.04 0.04
N LYS A 121 2.28 17.71 -1.12
CA LYS A 121 1.57 18.98 -1.24
C LYS A 121 0.08 18.74 -0.95
N LYS A 122 -0.50 19.56 -0.07
CA LYS A 122 -1.88 19.39 0.45
C LYS A 122 -2.91 19.03 -0.64
N HIS A 123 -2.92 19.77 -1.75
CA HIS A 123 -3.91 19.57 -2.81
C HIS A 123 -3.75 18.21 -3.54
N HIS A 124 -2.52 17.69 -3.67
CA HIS A 124 -2.29 16.36 -4.24
C HIS A 124 -2.70 15.25 -3.26
N ALA A 125 -2.31 15.38 -1.99
CA ALA A 125 -2.69 14.43 -0.94
C ALA A 125 -4.22 14.36 -0.79
N GLU A 126 -4.90 15.51 -0.74
CA GLU A 126 -6.36 15.60 -0.65
C GLU A 126 -7.04 14.97 -1.87
N LYS A 127 -6.56 15.27 -3.08
CA LYS A 127 -7.08 14.67 -4.30
C LYS A 127 -6.95 13.14 -4.29
N PHE A 128 -5.80 12.63 -3.86
CA PHE A 128 -5.56 11.19 -3.70
C PHE A 128 -6.52 10.57 -2.68
N ILE A 129 -6.61 11.14 -1.47
CA ILE A 129 -7.49 10.64 -0.40
C ILE A 129 -8.94 10.56 -0.89
N ILE A 130 -9.44 11.62 -1.54
CA ILE A 130 -10.81 11.65 -2.05
C ILE A 130 -11.02 10.59 -3.14
N SER A 131 -10.07 10.41 -4.06
CA SER A 131 -10.19 9.38 -5.09
C SER A 131 -10.14 7.96 -4.50
N GLU A 132 -9.28 7.73 -3.52
CA GLU A 132 -9.07 6.43 -2.91
C GLU A 132 -10.26 6.04 -2.03
N LEU A 133 -10.85 6.99 -1.28
CA LEU A 133 -12.10 6.75 -0.55
C LEU A 133 -13.26 6.29 -1.46
N ARG A 134 -13.31 6.78 -2.70
CA ARG A 134 -14.37 6.44 -3.66
C ARG A 134 -14.16 5.08 -4.34
N ARG A 135 -12.90 4.71 -4.61
CA ARG A 135 -12.56 3.53 -5.42
C ARG A 135 -12.09 2.33 -4.58
N HIS A 136 -11.41 2.61 -3.47
CA HIS A 136 -10.70 1.63 -2.64
C HIS A 136 -10.83 1.99 -1.15
N LEU A 137 -12.06 2.08 -0.66
CA LEU A 137 -12.36 2.51 0.72
C LEU A 137 -11.55 1.74 1.76
N THR A 138 -11.53 0.41 1.71
CA THR A 138 -10.81 -0.44 2.69
C THR A 138 -9.34 -0.06 2.77
N ARG A 139 -8.69 0.11 1.62
CA ARG A 139 -7.28 0.47 1.55
C ARG A 139 -7.01 1.85 2.15
N MET A 140 -7.88 2.82 1.86
CA MET A 140 -7.74 4.15 2.43
C MET A 140 -7.96 4.14 3.95
N LEU A 141 -8.86 3.29 4.47
CA LEU A 141 -9.04 3.13 5.91
C LEU A 141 -7.79 2.55 6.58
N GLU A 142 -7.15 1.54 5.98
CA GLU A 142 -5.86 1.02 6.46
C GLU A 142 -4.80 2.13 6.55
N ILE A 143 -4.66 2.95 5.50
CA ILE A 143 -3.72 4.07 5.49
C ILE A 143 -4.09 5.11 6.56
N ALA A 144 -5.39 5.38 6.72
CA ALA A 144 -5.90 6.38 7.65
C ALA A 144 -5.63 6.05 9.12
N GLU A 145 -5.43 4.78 9.49
CA GLU A 145 -5.01 4.40 10.84
C GLU A 145 -3.67 5.05 11.24
N HIS A 146 -2.81 5.29 10.26
CA HIS A 146 -1.46 5.81 10.43
C HIS A 146 -1.34 7.32 10.13
N LEU A 147 -2.43 7.97 9.69
CA LEU A 147 -2.41 9.41 9.38
C LEU A 147 -2.35 10.26 10.64
N ASP A 148 -1.67 11.40 10.51
CA ASP A 148 -1.77 12.50 11.47
C ASP A 148 -3.18 13.10 11.48
N ASP A 149 -3.52 13.83 12.55
CA ASP A 149 -4.87 14.36 12.71
C ASP A 149 -5.25 15.35 11.59
N LYS A 150 -4.27 16.09 11.06
CA LYS A 150 -4.48 17.07 9.98
C LYS A 150 -4.91 16.42 8.68
N MET A 151 -4.29 15.30 8.28
CA MET A 151 -4.69 14.55 7.10
C MET A 151 -5.94 13.72 7.37
N LEU A 152 -6.11 13.23 8.60
CA LEU A 152 -7.31 12.50 9.00
C LEU A 152 -8.57 13.37 8.95
N GLU A 153 -8.48 14.68 9.18
CA GLU A 153 -9.59 15.61 8.96
C GLU A 153 -10.11 15.59 7.52
N ILE A 154 -9.23 15.40 6.53
CA ILE A 154 -9.64 15.32 5.11
C ILE A 154 -10.45 14.05 4.88
N VAL A 155 -10.00 12.94 5.45
CA VAL A 155 -10.72 11.66 5.43
C VAL A 155 -12.09 11.84 6.09
N ALA A 156 -12.12 12.43 7.29
CA ALA A 156 -13.33 12.66 8.07
C ALA A 156 -14.38 13.49 7.32
N LYS A 157 -13.96 14.48 6.54
CA LYS A 157 -14.88 15.32 5.74
C LYS A 157 -15.56 14.56 4.59
N HIS A 158 -14.95 13.47 4.11
CA HIS A 158 -15.36 12.81 2.87
C HIS A 158 -15.83 11.36 3.06
N VAL A 159 -15.54 10.74 4.21
CA VAL A 159 -15.95 9.37 4.50
C VAL A 159 -17.35 9.35 5.14
N THR A 160 -18.25 8.54 4.58
CA THR A 160 -19.54 8.22 5.20
C THR A 160 -19.36 7.02 6.11
N LEU A 161 -19.34 7.24 7.42
CA LEU A 161 -19.27 6.16 8.41
C LEU A 161 -20.64 5.50 8.60
N PRO A 162 -20.69 4.21 8.95
CA PRO A 162 -21.94 3.56 9.35
C PRO A 162 -22.60 4.32 10.52
N GLU A 163 -23.91 4.54 10.42
CA GLU A 163 -24.68 5.35 11.40
C GLU A 163 -24.85 4.63 12.74
N HIS A 164 -24.90 3.30 12.76
CA HIS A 164 -25.20 2.51 13.94
C HIS A 164 -23.91 2.07 14.68
N GLN A 165 -23.90 2.19 16.01
CA GLN A 165 -22.76 1.79 16.84
C GLN A 165 -22.51 0.28 16.82
N ASP A 166 -23.54 -0.54 16.61
CA ASP A 166 -23.43 -2.00 16.59
C ASP A 166 -22.61 -2.53 15.41
N ASP A 167 -22.54 -1.79 14.29
CA ASP A 167 -21.69 -2.11 13.13
C ASP A 167 -20.18 -1.92 13.41
N LEU A 168 -19.84 -1.13 14.43
CA LEU A 168 -18.45 -0.78 14.77
C LEU A 168 -17.78 -1.75 15.72
N VAL A 169 -18.56 -2.52 16.48
CA VAL A 169 -18.05 -3.41 17.55
C VAL A 169 -17.28 -4.61 16.97
N LYS A 170 -17.44 -4.90 15.67
CA LYS A 170 -16.76 -6.01 14.97
C LYS A 170 -15.84 -5.57 13.81
N HIS A 171 -15.69 -4.27 13.56
CA HIS A 171 -14.93 -3.81 12.41
C HIS A 171 -13.43 -3.70 12.74
N PRO A 172 -12.49 -4.11 11.86
CA PRO A 172 -11.05 -4.04 12.12
C PRO A 172 -10.50 -2.65 12.52
N HIS A 173 -11.24 -1.59 12.20
CA HIS A 173 -10.82 -0.18 12.31
C HIS A 173 -11.59 0.60 13.41
N THR A 174 -12.05 -0.06 14.48
CA THR A 174 -12.87 0.59 15.53
C THR A 174 -12.20 1.83 16.14
N SER A 175 -10.88 1.80 16.34
CA SER A 175 -10.09 2.92 16.89
C SER A 175 -10.09 4.12 15.94
N LEU A 176 -9.88 3.90 14.64
CA LEU A 176 -9.93 4.91 13.59
C LEU A 176 -11.31 5.57 13.51
N PHE A 177 -12.39 4.77 13.51
CA PHE A 177 -13.75 5.29 13.43
C PHE A 177 -14.11 6.17 14.64
N SER A 178 -13.56 5.86 15.81
CA SER A 178 -13.73 6.71 17.00
C SER A 178 -13.05 8.08 16.81
N ARG A 179 -11.84 8.12 16.24
CA ARG A 179 -11.10 9.36 15.93
C ARG A 179 -11.83 10.19 14.87
N ILE A 180 -12.25 9.57 13.78
CA ILE A 180 -12.97 10.26 12.68
C ILE A 180 -14.28 10.87 13.20
N ARG A 181 -15.05 10.15 14.02
CA ARG A 181 -16.32 10.67 14.57
C ARG A 181 -16.13 11.88 15.49
N GLN A 182 -15.01 11.99 16.20
CA GLN A 182 -14.72 13.18 17.01
C GLN A 182 -14.47 14.41 16.14
N MET A 183 -13.91 14.22 14.93
CA MET A 183 -13.62 15.29 13.97
C MET A 183 -14.81 15.72 13.11
N GLN A 184 -15.87 14.89 13.04
CA GLN A 184 -17.10 15.19 12.30
C GLN A 184 -18.15 15.96 13.15
N LYS A 185 -17.89 16.18 14.43
CA LYS A 185 -18.74 17.00 15.32
C LYS A 185 -18.42 18.48 15.17
#